data_AF-A0A970A1I0-F1
#
_entry.id   AF-A0A970A1I0-F1
#
_cell.length_a   1.000
_cell.length_b   1.000
_cell.length_c   1.000
_cell.angle_alpha   90.00
_cell.angle_beta   90.00
_cell.angle_gamma   90.00
#
_symmetry.space_group_name_H-M   'P 1'
#
loop_
_entity.id
_entity.type
_entity.pdbx_description
1 polymer ?
#
loop_
_entity_poly.entity_id
_entity_poly.type
_entity_poly.pdbx_seq_one_letter_code
_entity_poly.pdbx_strand_id
1 'polypeptide(L)'
;MKKNIKSGLLTRKILPVNYPMITTYTQHAHLLSILTYYEYTKGWIYSNYIQLYMNRDYKHNWGDFYFPFPYELRPSDTCKWILSQKIKRDTVIKKGSVIDFIIG
;
A
#
# COMPACT_ATOMS: atom_id res chain seq x y z
N MET A 1 -49.64 -7.84 -2.01
CA MET A 1 -48.31 -8.47 -2.04
C MET A 1 -47.25 -7.43 -1.69
N LYS A 2 -46.70 -7.46 -0.47
CA LYS A 2 -45.60 -6.58 -0.07
C LYS A 2 -44.29 -7.14 -0.65
N LYS A 3 -43.62 -6.37 -1.53
CA LYS A 3 -42.29 -6.72 -2.02
C LYS A 3 -41.31 -6.68 -0.84
N ASN A 4 -40.83 -7.85 -0.45
CA ASN A 4 -39.75 -8.01 0.51
C ASN A 4 -38.47 -7.49 -0.14
N ILE A 5 -38.12 -6.23 0.11
CA ILE A 5 -36.80 -5.70 -0.22
C ILE A 5 -35.86 -6.29 0.82
N LYS A 6 -35.29 -7.47 0.53
CA LYS A 6 -34.05 -7.87 1.19
C LYS A 6 -33.02 -6.82 0.77
N SER A 7 -32.78 -5.82 1.60
CA SER A 7 -31.56 -5.03 1.54
C SER A 7 -30.41 -5.99 1.82
N GLY A 8 -29.91 -6.63 0.77
CA GLY A 8 -28.62 -7.26 0.82
C GLY A 8 -27.66 -6.18 1.28
N LEU A 9 -27.18 -6.27 2.52
CA LEU A 9 -26.00 -5.53 2.93
C LEU A 9 -24.94 -5.88 1.90
N LEU A 10 -24.65 -4.95 0.98
CA LEU A 10 -23.44 -4.98 0.20
C LEU A 10 -22.31 -5.13 1.22
N THR A 11 -21.75 -6.33 1.33
CA THR A 11 -20.58 -6.61 2.15
C THR A 11 -19.54 -5.58 1.77
N ARG A 12 -19.34 -4.58 2.64
CA ARG A 12 -18.45 -3.47 2.37
C ARG A 12 -17.05 -4.07 2.24
N LYS A 13 -16.48 -4.04 1.03
CA LYS A 13 -15.10 -4.48 0.80
C LYS A 13 -14.18 -3.52 1.55
N ILE A 14 -13.63 -3.99 2.67
CA ILE A 14 -12.72 -3.25 3.54
C ILE A 14 -11.53 -4.15 3.78
N LEU A 15 -10.32 -3.63 3.57
CA LEU A 15 -9.10 -4.32 3.94
C LEU A 15 -8.95 -4.28 5.47
N PRO A 16 -8.45 -5.35 6.10
CA PRO A 16 -8.14 -5.34 7.52
C PRO A 16 -7.07 -4.29 7.82
N VAL A 17 -7.25 -3.58 8.93
CA VAL A 17 -6.33 -2.52 9.38
C VAL A 17 -5.95 -2.80 10.83
N ASN A 18 -4.66 -2.98 11.07
CA ASN A 18 -4.05 -3.12 12.39
C ASN A 18 -3.23 -1.88 12.73
N TYR A 19 -2.85 -1.74 14.00
CA TYR A 19 -1.89 -0.72 14.40
C TYR A 19 -0.53 -1.01 13.72
N PRO A 20 0.05 -0.06 12.96
CA PRO A 20 1.25 -0.33 12.20
C PRO A 20 2.48 -0.46 13.10
N MET A 21 3.40 -1.33 12.71
CA MET A 21 4.65 -1.57 13.45
C MET A 21 5.65 -0.40 13.39
N ILE A 22 5.55 0.48 12.37
CA ILE A 22 6.34 1.72 12.25
C ILE A 22 5.34 2.87 12.08
N THR A 23 5.47 3.90 12.92
CA THR A 23 4.54 5.03 12.99
C THR A 23 5.18 6.37 12.62
N THR A 24 6.51 6.43 12.55
CA THR A 24 7.29 7.66 12.36
C THR A 24 7.03 8.33 11.01
N TYR A 25 6.64 7.57 9.99
CA TYR A 25 6.34 8.08 8.66
C TYR A 25 4.94 7.65 8.21
N THR A 26 4.03 8.60 8.00
CA THR A 26 2.61 8.34 7.73
C THR A 26 2.38 7.47 6.49
N GLN A 27 3.15 7.67 5.43
CA GLN A 27 3.04 6.87 4.21
C GLN A 27 3.39 5.39 4.46
N HIS A 28 4.38 5.15 5.32
CA HIS A 28 4.84 3.82 5.72
C HIS A 28 3.84 3.17 6.68
N ALA A 29 3.34 3.95 7.64
CA ALA A 29 2.35 3.52 8.61
C ALA A 29 1.05 3.05 7.93
N HIS A 30 0.58 3.73 6.88
CA HIS A 30 -0.60 3.31 6.12
C HIS A 30 -0.41 1.99 5.37
N LEU A 31 0.77 1.76 4.79
CA LEU A 31 1.07 0.49 4.12
C LEU A 31 1.16 -0.65 5.14
N LEU A 32 1.90 -0.44 6.22
CA LEU A 32 2.13 -1.44 7.25
C LEU A 32 0.89 -1.76 8.06
N SER A 33 -0.05 -0.81 8.22
CA SER A 33 -1.31 -1.06 8.93
C SER A 33 -2.16 -2.13 8.23
N ILE A 34 -2.01 -2.29 6.91
CA ILE A 34 -2.69 -3.33 6.14
C ILE A 34 -1.82 -4.58 6.04
N LEU A 35 -0.56 -4.44 5.61
CA LEU A 35 0.29 -5.61 5.32
C LEU A 35 0.53 -6.48 6.56
N THR A 36 0.77 -5.87 7.73
CA THR A 36 1.09 -6.61 8.96
C THR A 36 -0.03 -7.53 9.45
N TYR A 37 -1.27 -7.34 8.97
CA TYR A 37 -2.37 -8.28 9.20
C TYR A 37 -2.11 -9.64 8.54
N TYR A 38 -1.40 -9.67 7.41
CA TYR A 38 -1.17 -10.86 6.60
C TYR A 38 0.17 -11.52 6.95
N GLU A 39 0.13 -12.68 7.60
CA GLU A 39 1.32 -13.38 8.10
C GLU A 39 2.41 -13.57 7.05
N TYR A 40 2.03 -13.94 5.82
CA TYR A 40 2.96 -14.21 4.72
C TYR A 40 3.79 -12.97 4.31
N THR A 41 3.34 -11.76 4.66
CA THR A 41 4.06 -10.52 4.34
C THR A 41 5.16 -10.21 5.35
N LYS A 42 5.10 -10.77 6.56
CA LYS A 42 6.04 -10.43 7.65
C LYS A 42 7.50 -10.73 7.27
N GLY A 43 7.75 -11.89 6.65
CA GLY A 43 9.10 -12.24 6.18
C GLY A 43 9.67 -11.19 5.22
N TRP A 44 8.86 -10.73 4.26
CA TRP A 44 9.29 -9.65 3.35
C TRP A 44 9.55 -8.35 4.09
N ILE A 45 8.65 -7.94 5.00
CA ILE A 45 8.78 -6.71 5.78
C ILE A 45 10.07 -6.73 6.60
N TYR A 46 10.36 -7.82 7.32
CA TYR A 46 11.55 -7.93 8.16
C TYR A 46 12.85 -7.96 7.36
N SER A 47 12.85 -8.60 6.18
CA SER A 47 14.06 -8.69 5.36
C SER A 47 14.33 -7.47 4.48
N ASN A 48 13.29 -6.75 4.06
CA ASN A 48 13.41 -5.70 3.04
C ASN A 48 13.05 -4.30 3.57
N TYR A 49 11.98 -4.16 4.35
CA TYR A 49 11.41 -2.84 4.69
C TYR A 49 12.18 -2.10 5.80
N ILE A 50 12.89 -2.82 6.66
CA ILE A 50 13.58 -2.26 7.82
C ILE A 50 14.98 -1.70 7.47
N GLN A 51 15.53 -2.00 6.29
CA GLN A 51 16.87 -1.54 5.95
C GLN A 51 16.93 -0.01 5.84
N LEU A 52 17.68 0.60 6.76
CA LEU A 52 17.97 2.03 6.76
C LEU A 52 18.91 2.35 5.62
N TYR A 53 18.47 3.22 4.71
CA TYR A 53 19.32 3.80 3.68
C TYR A 53 19.66 5.24 4.08
N MET A 54 20.94 5.60 3.96
CA MET A 54 21.39 6.98 4.15
C MET A 54 21.99 7.48 2.83
N ASN A 55 21.41 8.55 2.28
CA ASN A 55 22.01 9.21 1.14
C ASN A 55 23.17 10.10 1.65
N ARG A 56 24.40 9.76 1.25
CA ARG A 56 25.62 10.51 1.60
C ARG A 56 26.08 11.46 0.49
N ASP A 57 25.53 11.30 -0.72
CA ASP A 57 26.00 11.99 -1.93
C ASP A 57 25.11 13.17 -2.33
N TYR A 58 23.96 13.35 -1.66
CA TYR A 58 23.07 14.48 -1.89
C TYR A 58 23.46 15.68 -1.02
N LYS A 59 23.26 16.91 -1.52
CA LYS A 59 23.62 18.19 -0.83
C LYS A 59 23.07 18.32 0.60
N HIS A 60 22.11 17.49 0.99
CA HIS A 60 21.60 17.35 2.35
C HIS A 60 21.64 15.88 2.74
N ASN A 61 22.25 15.56 3.88
CA ASN A 61 22.23 14.22 4.44
C ASN A 61 20.81 13.90 4.89
N TRP A 62 20.22 12.84 4.35
CA TRP A 62 18.92 12.34 4.78
C TRP A 62 18.95 10.80 4.79
N GLY A 63 18.14 10.22 5.67
CA GLY A 63 17.97 8.79 5.79
C GLY A 63 16.50 8.42 5.78
N ASP A 64 16.18 7.26 5.22
CA ASP A 64 14.82 6.74 5.16
C ASP A 64 14.84 5.20 5.32
N PHE A 65 13.71 4.66 5.79
CA PHE A 65 13.48 3.24 5.80
C PHE A 65 13.13 2.81 4.38
N TYR A 66 13.90 1.86 3.83
CA TYR A 66 13.72 1.33 2.49
C TYR A 66 13.85 2.36 1.36
N PHE A 67 15.08 2.49 0.84
CA PHE A 67 15.34 3.28 -0.38
C PHE A 67 16.37 2.58 -1.26
N PRO A 68 15.95 1.76 -2.25
CA PRO A 68 16.91 1.02 -3.06
C PRO A 68 17.68 1.89 -4.09
N PHE A 69 17.30 3.15 -4.37
CA PHE A 69 18.06 4.00 -5.31
C PHE A 69 18.05 5.51 -4.99
N PRO A 70 19.21 6.18 -4.83
CA PRO A 70 19.36 7.59 -4.43
C PRO A 70 18.59 8.65 -5.24
N TYR A 71 18.06 8.31 -6.42
CA TYR A 71 17.46 9.25 -7.37
C TYR A 71 15.99 8.98 -7.70
N GLU A 72 15.37 7.97 -7.09
CA GLU A 72 13.96 7.64 -7.33
C GLU A 72 13.12 8.04 -6.11
N LEU A 73 12.46 9.21 -6.17
CA LEU A 73 11.87 9.89 -5.01
C LEU A 73 10.64 9.20 -4.40
N ARG A 74 10.11 8.12 -4.98
CA ARG A 74 8.85 7.49 -4.54
C ARG A 74 9.04 6.00 -4.23
N PRO A 75 8.47 5.47 -3.13
CA PRO A 75 8.49 4.03 -2.83
C PRO A 75 7.99 3.13 -3.96
N SER A 76 7.07 3.63 -4.80
CA SER A 76 6.55 2.93 -5.99
C SER A 76 7.53 2.89 -7.16
N ASP A 77 8.47 3.83 -7.19
CA ASP A 77 9.50 3.92 -8.22
C ASP A 77 10.70 3.05 -7.79
N THR A 78 11.02 3.05 -6.50
CA THR A 78 12.18 2.35 -5.95
C THR A 78 11.96 0.86 -5.71
N CYS A 79 10.75 0.43 -5.33
CA CYS A 79 10.54 -0.95 -4.91
C CYS A 79 10.45 -1.93 -6.08
N LYS A 80 11.55 -2.63 -6.40
CA LYS A 80 11.56 -3.71 -7.41
C LYS A 80 10.58 -4.86 -7.12
N TRP A 81 10.13 -4.98 -5.87
CA TRP A 81 9.18 -6.00 -5.41
C TRP A 81 7.73 -5.52 -5.40
N ILE A 82 7.47 -4.24 -5.72
CA ILE A 82 6.12 -3.71 -5.94
C ILE A 82 5.96 -3.47 -7.44
N LEU A 83 5.01 -4.19 -8.04
CA LEU A 83 4.58 -3.91 -9.41
C LEU A 83 3.74 -2.63 -9.40
N SER A 84 4.20 -1.60 -10.10
CA SER A 84 3.45 -0.37 -10.29
C SER A 84 2.88 -0.30 -11.71
N GLN A 85 1.60 0.08 -11.83
CA GLN A 85 0.94 0.29 -13.11
C GLN A 85 0.13 1.60 -13.05
N LYS A 86 0.19 2.38 -14.13
CA LYS A 86 -0.67 3.56 -14.32
C LYS A 86 -1.85 3.18 -15.20
N ILE A 87 -3.06 3.30 -14.66
CA ILE A 87 -4.29 2.95 -15.36
C ILE A 87 -5.19 4.19 -15.43
N LYS A 88 -5.77 4.46 -16.60
CA LYS A 88 -6.72 5.57 -16.76
C LYS A 88 -7.96 5.30 -15.91
N ARG A 89 -8.40 6.32 -15.16
CA ARG A 89 -9.60 6.24 -14.30
C ARG A 89 -10.83 5.76 -15.08
N ASP A 90 -11.02 6.25 -16.28
CA ASP A 90 -12.16 5.87 -17.13
C ASP A 90 -12.16 4.37 -17.47
N THR A 91 -10.98 3.78 -17.63
CA THR A 91 -10.86 2.33 -17.87
C THR A 91 -11.38 1.53 -16.68
N VAL A 92 -11.07 1.98 -15.46
CA VAL A 92 -11.54 1.33 -14.21
C VAL A 92 -13.04 1.52 -14.04
N ILE A 93 -13.53 2.74 -14.22
CA ILE A 93 -14.97 3.06 -14.03
C ILE A 93 -15.84 2.35 -15.06
N LYS A 94 -15.38 2.20 -16.31
CA LYS A 94 -16.09 1.42 -17.35
C LYS A 94 -16.27 -0.06 -16.98
N LYS A 95 -15.41 -0.59 -16.11
CA LYS A 95 -15.43 -1.99 -15.66
C LYS A 95 -16.19 -2.19 -14.36
N GLY A 96 -16.48 -1.13 -13.60
CA GLY A 96 -17.25 -1.19 -12.35
C GLY A 96 -16.77 -0.19 -11.29
N SER A 97 -16.92 -0.57 -10.02
CA SER A 97 -16.49 0.25 -8.89
C SER A 97 -14.97 0.29 -8.77
N VAL A 98 -14.43 1.48 -8.47
CA VAL A 98 -13.00 1.65 -8.15
C VAL A 98 -12.62 0.83 -6.93
N ILE A 99 -13.51 0.67 -5.94
CA ILE A 99 -13.25 -0.13 -4.74
C ILE A 99 -13.12 -1.61 -5.11
N ASP A 100 -14.02 -2.12 -5.95
CA ASP A 100 -13.96 -3.51 -6.42
C ASP A 100 -12.70 -3.77 -7.24
N PHE A 101 -12.30 -2.79 -8.05
CA PHE A 101 -11.07 -2.88 -8.83
C PHE A 101 -9.80 -2.91 -7.96
N ILE A 102 -9.75 -2.13 -6.87
CA ILE A 102 -8.58 -2.03 -5.99
C ILE A 102 -8.50 -3.24 -5.05
N ILE A 103 -9.62 -3.70 -4.51
CA ILE A 103 -9.63 -4.77 -3.50
C ILE A 103 -9.65 -6.16 -4.14
N GLY A 104 -10.26 -6.30 -5.32
CA GLY A 104 -10.42 -7.59 -6.02
C GLY A 104 -11.45 -8.48 -5.32
#